data_AF-A0A072U895-F1
#
_entry.id   AF-A0A072U895-F1
#
_cell.length_a   1.000
_cell.length_b   1.000
_cell.length_c   1.000
_cell.angle_alpha   90.00
_cell.angle_beta   90.00
_cell.angle_gamma   90.00
#
_symmetry.space_group_name_H-M   'P 1'
#
loop_
_entity.id
_entity.type
_entity.pdbx_description
1 polymer ?
#
loop_
_entity_poly.entity_id
_entity_poly.type
_entity_poly.pdbx_seq_one_letter_code
_entity_poly.pdbx_strand_id
1 'polypeptide(L)'
;MIESQRHSYHLVDPSPWPISGSLGTLATTVGGVMYMHSFQGGATLLSLGLIFILYTMFVWWRDVLRESTLEGHHTKVVQLGPRYGSIPFIVSEVMFLLAYFRASSHSSLAPTVEIGGIWPPKGIGVLDPREIPFLNTPILLSSGAAVTWAHHAILAGKEKRAVYALVATVSLALVITGFQGMEYYQAPFTISDSIYGSTFFLATGFHGFHVIIDEVPGSNPCHEVQLCNFGICQLS
;
A
#
# COMPACT_ATOMS: atom_id res chain seq x y z
N MET A 1 -11.83 -5.60 -36.33
CA MET A 1 -10.68 -4.69 -36.09
C MET A 1 -9.41 -5.38 -35.60
N ILE A 2 -9.43 -6.65 -35.14
CA ILE A 2 -8.19 -7.43 -34.95
C ILE A 2 -7.55 -7.84 -36.29
N GLU A 3 -8.34 -7.91 -37.35
CA GLU A 3 -7.88 -8.37 -38.68
C GLU A 3 -6.84 -7.44 -39.34
N SER A 4 -6.81 -6.14 -39.01
CA SER A 4 -5.76 -5.23 -39.50
C SER A 4 -4.52 -5.17 -38.59
N GLN A 5 -4.66 -5.49 -37.30
CA GLN A 5 -3.58 -5.48 -36.33
C GLN A 5 -3.00 -6.89 -36.16
N ARG A 6 -1.82 -7.14 -36.74
CA ARG A 6 -1.21 -8.49 -36.82
C ARG A 6 -0.69 -9.06 -35.49
N HIS A 7 -0.90 -8.39 -34.36
CA HIS A 7 -0.46 -8.85 -33.04
C HIS A 7 -1.50 -8.55 -31.96
N SER A 8 -1.50 -9.36 -30.91
CA SER A 8 -2.47 -9.27 -29.79
C SER A 8 -2.06 -8.32 -28.66
N TYR A 9 -0.91 -7.63 -28.79
CA TYR A 9 -0.47 -6.63 -27.82
C TYR A 9 -1.30 -5.34 -27.89
N HIS A 10 -1.44 -4.68 -26.75
CA HIS A 10 -2.10 -3.38 -26.62
C HIS A 10 -1.14 -2.27 -27.06
N LEU A 11 -1.58 -1.42 -27.99
CA LEU A 11 -0.89 -0.18 -28.34
C LEU A 11 -1.63 0.96 -27.65
N VAL A 12 -1.02 1.53 -26.62
CA VAL A 12 -1.64 2.56 -25.80
C VAL A 12 -1.54 3.91 -26.51
N ASP A 13 -2.64 4.67 -26.51
CA ASP A 13 -2.65 6.04 -27.03
C ASP A 13 -1.83 6.98 -26.14
N PRO A 14 -1.31 8.10 -26.69
CA PRO A 14 -0.56 9.07 -25.89
C PRO A 14 -1.40 9.62 -24.73
N SER A 15 -0.90 9.51 -23.50
CA SER A 15 -1.55 10.05 -22.30
C SER A 15 -0.66 11.07 -21.58
N PRO A 16 -1.25 12.11 -20.94
CA PRO A 16 -0.49 13.13 -20.21
C PRO A 16 -0.11 12.69 -18.80
N TRP A 17 -0.57 11.53 -18.33
CA TRP A 17 -0.41 11.10 -16.94
C TRP A 17 1.05 10.88 -16.51
N PRO A 18 1.97 10.36 -17.35
CA PRO A 18 3.37 10.24 -16.97
C PRO A 18 4.04 11.58 -16.65
N ILE A 19 3.76 12.63 -17.44
CA ILE A 19 4.32 13.97 -17.22
C ILE A 19 3.61 14.69 -16.05
N SER A 20 2.30 14.49 -15.89
CA SER A 20 1.57 14.99 -14.73
C SER A 20 2.14 14.39 -13.43
N GLY A 21 2.36 13.09 -13.41
CA GLY A 21 2.90 12.37 -12.26
C GLY A 21 4.31 12.85 -11.90
N SER A 22 5.19 13.05 -12.90
CA SER A 22 6.55 13.55 -12.67
C SER A 22 6.59 14.98 -12.14
N LEU A 23 5.68 15.85 -12.59
CA LEU A 23 5.54 17.20 -12.03
C LEU A 23 5.00 17.16 -10.59
N GLY A 24 4.08 16.24 -10.28
CA GLY A 24 3.60 16.01 -8.92
C GLY A 24 4.69 15.54 -7.95
N THR A 25 5.54 14.59 -8.39
CA THR A 25 6.67 14.10 -7.57
C THR A 25 7.74 15.17 -7.37
N LEU A 26 8.01 15.98 -8.40
CA LEU A 26 8.89 17.14 -8.26
C LEU A 26 8.35 18.14 -7.24
N ALA A 27 7.07 18.52 -7.35
CA ALA A 27 6.42 19.45 -6.42
C ALA A 27 6.44 18.92 -4.98
N THR A 28 6.16 17.62 -4.80
CA THR A 28 6.20 16.97 -3.48
C THR A 28 7.61 16.96 -2.90
N THR A 29 8.64 16.66 -3.70
CA THR A 29 10.04 16.63 -3.26
C THR A 29 10.54 18.01 -2.86
N VAL A 30 10.30 19.03 -3.71
CA VAL A 30 10.69 20.42 -3.42
C VAL A 30 9.91 20.95 -2.21
N GLY A 31 8.61 20.72 -2.17
CA GLY A 31 7.75 21.10 -1.04
C GLY A 31 8.18 20.44 0.27
N GLY A 32 8.56 19.16 0.24
CA GLY A 32 9.08 18.42 1.38
C GLY A 32 10.38 19.01 1.93
N VAL A 33 11.35 19.28 1.05
CA VAL A 33 12.62 19.93 1.45
C VAL A 33 12.35 21.32 2.03
N MET A 34 11.48 22.12 1.40
CA MET A 34 11.10 23.44 1.90
C MET A 34 10.43 23.36 3.27
N TYR A 35 9.54 22.38 3.48
CA TYR A 35 8.85 22.15 4.75
C TYR A 35 9.84 21.79 5.87
N MET A 36 10.75 20.84 5.63
CA MET A 36 11.76 20.42 6.62
C MET A 36 12.71 21.54 7.04
N HIS A 37 12.98 22.51 6.17
CA HIS A 37 13.86 23.65 6.45
C HIS A 37 13.10 24.94 6.83
N SER A 38 11.80 24.85 7.13
CA SER A 38 10.97 25.98 7.57
C SER A 38 10.89 27.16 6.58
N PHE A 39 10.96 26.90 5.27
CA PHE A 39 10.73 27.92 4.25
C PHE A 39 9.24 28.27 4.13
N GLN A 40 8.96 29.54 3.81
CA GLN A 40 7.59 30.00 3.55
C GLN A 40 6.99 29.26 2.34
N GLY A 41 5.74 28.81 2.46
CA GLY A 41 5.04 28.07 1.41
C GLY A 41 5.47 26.60 1.26
N GLY A 42 6.38 26.08 2.10
CA GLY A 42 6.79 24.66 2.04
C GLY A 42 5.64 23.69 2.28
N ALA A 43 4.87 23.90 3.35
CA ALA A 43 3.71 23.06 3.67
C ALA A 43 2.63 23.08 2.56
N THR A 44 2.37 24.25 1.96
CA THR A 44 1.40 24.39 0.88
C THR A 44 1.86 23.66 -0.38
N LEU A 45 3.14 23.82 -0.77
CA LEU A 45 3.68 23.14 -1.94
C LEU A 45 3.71 21.62 -1.76
N LEU A 46 4.10 21.14 -0.57
CA LEU A 46 4.07 19.72 -0.21
C LEU A 46 2.66 19.14 -0.33
N SER A 47 1.68 19.80 0.29
CA SER A 47 0.29 19.33 0.30
C SER A 47 -0.30 19.33 -1.12
N LEU A 48 -0.02 20.37 -1.90
CA LEU A 48 -0.49 20.49 -3.28
C LEU A 48 0.16 19.43 -4.18
N GLY A 49 1.46 19.17 -4.01
CA GLY A 49 2.18 18.08 -4.69
C GLY A 49 1.58 16.71 -4.40
N LEU A 50 1.30 16.41 -3.12
CA LEU A 50 0.66 15.16 -2.71
C LEU A 50 -0.74 14.99 -3.33
N ILE A 51 -1.57 16.04 -3.28
CA ILE A 51 -2.91 16.03 -3.92
C ILE A 51 -2.77 15.81 -5.43
N PHE A 52 -1.77 16.41 -6.08
CA PHE A 52 -1.54 16.28 -7.51
C PHE A 52 -1.11 14.86 -7.91
N ILE A 53 -0.28 14.19 -7.09
CA ILE A 53 0.07 12.77 -7.25
C ILE A 53 -1.19 11.91 -7.12
N LEU A 54 -1.96 12.08 -6.03
CA LEU A 54 -3.18 11.30 -5.80
C LEU A 54 -4.20 11.47 -6.92
N TYR A 55 -4.37 12.71 -7.42
CA TYR A 55 -5.22 13.00 -8.57
C TYR A 55 -4.73 12.30 -9.83
N THR A 56 -3.43 12.39 -10.13
CA THR A 56 -2.85 11.73 -11.31
C THR A 56 -3.03 10.22 -11.22
N MET A 57 -2.78 9.60 -10.05
CA MET A 57 -2.99 8.18 -9.82
C MET A 57 -4.45 7.77 -10.06
N PHE A 58 -5.40 8.50 -9.48
CA PHE A 58 -6.83 8.26 -9.65
C PHE A 58 -7.26 8.30 -11.12
N VAL A 59 -6.88 9.35 -11.84
CA VAL A 59 -7.27 9.52 -13.25
C VAL A 59 -6.56 8.51 -14.15
N TRP A 60 -5.30 8.19 -13.87
CA TRP A 60 -4.57 7.19 -14.64
C TRP A 60 -5.19 5.79 -14.45
N TRP A 61 -5.52 5.40 -13.23
CA TRP A 61 -6.20 4.12 -13.00
C TRP A 61 -7.58 4.06 -13.63
N ARG A 62 -8.36 5.15 -13.57
CA ARG A 62 -9.64 5.25 -14.29
C ARG A 62 -9.47 4.98 -15.79
N ASP A 63 -8.43 5.52 -16.41
CA ASP A 63 -8.18 5.33 -17.84
C ASP A 63 -7.78 3.88 -18.15
N VAL A 64 -6.94 3.24 -17.32
CA VAL A 64 -6.62 1.81 -17.43
C VAL A 64 -7.87 0.93 -17.27
N LEU A 65 -8.79 1.28 -16.35
CA LEU A 65 -10.05 0.59 -16.18
C LEU A 65 -10.95 0.74 -17.41
N ARG A 66 -11.03 1.95 -17.98
CA ARG A 66 -11.79 2.20 -19.21
C ARG A 66 -11.23 1.39 -20.40
N GLU A 67 -9.92 1.44 -20.62
CA GLU A 67 -9.23 0.73 -21.71
C GLU A 67 -9.43 -0.81 -21.60
N SER A 68 -9.44 -1.31 -20.37
CA SER A 68 -9.57 -2.75 -20.11
C SER A 68 -11.00 -3.27 -20.17
N THR A 69 -11.97 -2.53 -19.63
CA THR A 69 -13.36 -3.02 -19.43
C THR A 69 -14.33 -2.55 -20.51
N LEU A 70 -14.22 -1.29 -20.94
CA LEU A 70 -15.16 -0.67 -21.88
C LEU A 70 -14.66 -0.82 -23.32
N GLU A 71 -13.36 -0.65 -23.54
CA GLU A 71 -12.75 -0.71 -24.87
C GLU A 71 -12.22 -2.13 -25.20
N GLY A 72 -12.01 -2.96 -24.18
CA GLY A 72 -11.71 -4.39 -24.35
C GLY A 72 -10.31 -4.67 -24.89
N HIS A 73 -9.36 -3.76 -24.71
CA HIS A 73 -7.99 -3.89 -25.23
C HIS A 73 -7.14 -4.96 -24.51
N HIS A 74 -7.60 -5.47 -23.36
CA HIS A 74 -6.90 -6.47 -22.55
C HIS A 74 -7.12 -7.90 -23.06
N THR A 75 -6.44 -8.26 -24.15
CA THR A 75 -6.36 -9.64 -24.65
C THR A 75 -5.69 -10.58 -23.64
N LYS A 76 -5.80 -11.91 -23.83
CA LYS A 76 -5.18 -12.89 -22.92
C LYS A 76 -3.68 -12.71 -22.75
N VAL A 77 -2.97 -12.29 -23.82
CA VAL A 77 -1.52 -12.01 -23.76
C VAL A 77 -1.27 -10.75 -22.91
N VAL A 78 -2.07 -9.70 -23.11
CA VAL A 78 -1.95 -8.44 -22.35
C VAL A 78 -2.26 -8.65 -20.87
N GLN A 79 -3.25 -9.50 -20.53
CA GLN A 79 -3.59 -9.83 -19.14
C GLN A 79 -2.45 -10.52 -18.37
N LEU A 80 -1.50 -11.16 -19.06
CA LEU A 80 -0.30 -11.71 -18.41
C LEU A 80 0.66 -10.61 -17.97
N GLY A 81 0.70 -9.47 -18.66
CA GLY A 81 1.58 -8.34 -18.37
C GLY A 81 1.43 -7.82 -16.94
N PRO A 82 0.24 -7.35 -16.51
CA PRO A 82 0.01 -6.90 -15.13
C PRO A 82 0.34 -7.97 -14.09
N ARG A 83 0.07 -9.26 -14.35
CA ARG A 83 0.42 -10.35 -13.42
C ARG A 83 1.94 -10.47 -13.23
N TYR A 84 2.69 -10.48 -14.33
CA TYR A 84 4.15 -10.52 -14.28
C TYR A 84 4.76 -9.20 -13.81
N GLY A 85 4.09 -8.07 -13.99
CA GLY A 85 4.52 -6.76 -13.51
C GLY A 85 4.33 -6.57 -11.99
N SER A 86 3.28 -7.15 -11.41
CA SER A 86 3.04 -7.09 -9.96
C SER A 86 4.06 -7.91 -9.14
N ILE A 87 4.58 -9.02 -9.69
CA ILE A 87 5.56 -9.85 -8.98
C ILE A 87 6.86 -9.09 -8.62
N PRO A 88 7.60 -8.47 -9.57
CA PRO A 88 8.81 -7.72 -9.25
C PRO A 88 8.53 -6.49 -8.37
N PHE A 89 7.33 -5.90 -8.46
CA PHE A 89 6.89 -4.84 -7.54
C PHE A 89 6.76 -5.35 -6.10
N ILE A 90 6.09 -6.49 -5.88
CA ILE A 90 6.01 -7.10 -4.54
C ILE A 90 7.41 -7.49 -4.04
N VAL A 91 8.27 -8.03 -4.92
CA VAL A 91 9.65 -8.36 -4.57
C VAL A 91 10.44 -7.11 -4.16
N SER A 92 10.25 -5.96 -4.82
CA SER A 92 10.91 -4.72 -4.40
C SER A 92 10.42 -4.23 -3.04
N GLU A 93 9.12 -4.33 -2.74
CA GLU A 93 8.58 -3.96 -1.42
C GLU A 93 9.09 -4.88 -0.30
N VAL A 94 9.20 -6.20 -0.56
CA VAL A 94 9.79 -7.15 0.39
C VAL A 94 11.26 -6.82 0.66
N MET A 95 12.04 -6.50 -0.38
CA MET A 95 13.44 -6.10 -0.23
C MET A 95 13.58 -4.77 0.51
N PHE A 96 12.65 -3.84 0.29
CA PHE A 96 12.60 -2.57 1.02
C PHE A 96 12.32 -2.79 2.52
N LEU A 97 11.34 -3.63 2.87
CA LEU A 97 11.07 -4.02 4.25
C LEU A 97 12.26 -4.74 4.91
N LEU A 98 12.96 -5.60 4.16
CA LEU A 98 14.15 -6.30 4.64
C LEU A 98 15.26 -5.33 5.09
N ALA A 99 15.36 -4.15 4.47
CA ALA A 99 16.31 -3.13 4.89
C ALA A 99 16.04 -2.63 6.32
N TYR A 100 14.77 -2.41 6.68
CA TYR A 100 14.41 -2.03 8.05
C TYR A 100 14.62 -3.16 9.06
N PHE A 101 14.26 -4.40 8.68
CA PHE A 101 14.56 -5.57 9.53
C PHE A 101 16.06 -5.75 9.77
N ARG A 102 16.88 -5.52 8.75
CA ARG A 102 18.34 -5.53 8.87
C ARG A 102 18.81 -4.43 9.82
N ALA A 103 18.28 -3.21 9.70
CA ALA A 103 18.63 -2.11 10.59
C ALA A 103 18.29 -2.44 12.06
N SER A 104 17.08 -2.91 12.33
CA SER A 104 16.66 -3.31 13.68
C SER A 104 17.54 -4.45 14.24
N SER A 105 17.77 -5.50 13.45
CA SER A 105 18.57 -6.66 13.87
C SER A 105 20.03 -6.27 14.13
N HIS A 106 20.61 -5.41 13.30
CA HIS A 106 21.98 -4.94 13.49
C HIS A 106 22.11 -4.17 14.81
N SER A 107 21.15 -3.31 15.13
CA SER A 107 21.14 -2.54 16.37
C SER A 107 20.80 -3.37 17.61
N SER A 108 19.99 -4.42 17.49
CA SER A 108 19.57 -5.26 18.63
C SER A 108 20.54 -6.38 18.96
N LEU A 109 21.24 -6.95 17.98
CA LEU A 109 22.14 -8.10 18.18
C LEU A 109 23.46 -7.70 18.86
N ALA A 110 23.97 -6.50 18.59
CA ALA A 110 25.16 -5.95 19.23
C ALA A 110 24.93 -4.50 19.66
N PRO A 111 24.18 -4.26 20.76
CA PRO A 111 23.86 -2.93 21.25
C PRO A 111 25.13 -2.11 21.55
N THR A 112 25.16 -0.84 21.15
CA THR A 112 26.31 0.02 21.39
C THR A 112 26.47 0.35 22.88
N VAL A 113 27.68 0.76 23.27
CA VAL A 113 27.95 1.18 24.64
C VAL A 113 27.15 2.41 25.05
N GLU A 114 26.75 3.28 24.11
CA GLU A 114 25.96 4.49 24.41
C GLU A 114 24.54 4.16 24.91
N ILE A 115 23.95 3.04 24.46
CA ILE A 115 22.65 2.54 24.93
C ILE A 115 22.77 1.58 26.13
N GLY A 116 23.98 1.43 26.68
CA GLY A 116 24.28 0.61 27.84
C GLY A 116 24.57 -0.86 27.55
N GLY A 117 24.83 -1.23 26.28
CA GLY A 117 25.22 -2.59 25.89
C GLY A 117 24.13 -3.64 26.09
N ILE A 118 22.86 -3.23 26.22
CA ILE A 118 21.71 -4.12 26.41
C ILE A 118 20.58 -3.75 25.45
N TRP A 119 19.70 -4.71 25.16
CA TRP A 119 18.50 -4.51 24.36
C TRP A 119 17.26 -5.05 25.09
N PRO A 120 16.15 -4.30 25.16
CA PRO A 120 15.98 -2.90 24.76
C PRO A 120 16.84 -1.92 25.59
N PRO A 121 17.10 -0.70 25.10
CA PRO A 121 17.79 0.34 25.88
C PRO A 121 17.10 0.64 27.21
N LYS A 122 17.89 0.95 28.26
CA LYS A 122 17.34 1.30 29.58
C LYS A 122 16.43 2.53 29.49
N GLY A 123 15.30 2.49 30.20
CA GLY A 123 14.35 3.61 30.26
C GLY A 123 13.24 3.57 29.20
N ILE A 124 13.30 2.64 28.25
CA ILE A 124 12.22 2.45 27.27
C ILE A 124 11.22 1.43 27.82
N GLY A 125 9.98 1.87 28.01
CA GLY A 125 8.84 0.99 28.29
C GLY A 125 8.44 0.24 27.03
N VAL A 126 8.87 -1.00 26.87
CA VAL A 126 8.48 -1.81 25.71
C VAL A 126 7.01 -2.21 25.83
N LEU A 127 6.29 -2.14 24.71
CA LEU A 127 4.91 -2.60 24.61
C LEU A 127 4.82 -4.11 24.83
N ASP A 128 3.81 -4.57 25.59
CA ASP A 128 3.60 -6.01 25.78
C ASP A 128 3.14 -6.63 24.44
N PRO A 129 3.91 -7.58 23.87
CA PRO A 129 3.52 -8.23 22.61
C PRO A 129 2.20 -8.99 22.68
N ARG A 130 1.68 -9.29 23.88
CA ARG A 130 0.46 -10.09 24.11
C ARG A 130 -0.83 -9.28 24.09
N GLU A 131 -0.73 -7.95 24.04
CA GLU A 131 -1.89 -7.07 24.06
C GLU A 131 -2.36 -6.75 22.62
N ILE A 132 -2.26 -5.48 22.21
CA ILE A 132 -2.70 -5.02 20.90
C ILE A 132 -1.96 -5.72 19.73
N PRO A 133 -0.62 -5.89 19.78
CA PRO A 133 0.09 -6.57 18.69
C PRO A 133 -0.39 -8.02 18.49
N PHE A 134 -0.68 -8.74 19.59
CA PHE A 134 -1.22 -10.08 19.52
C PHE A 134 -2.62 -10.11 18.91
N LEU A 135 -3.48 -9.12 19.21
CA LEU A 135 -4.83 -9.03 18.66
C LEU A 135 -4.84 -8.70 17.16
N ASN A 136 -3.91 -7.89 16.68
CA ASN A 136 -3.83 -7.53 15.26
C ASN A 136 -3.51 -8.75 14.36
N THR A 137 -2.78 -9.74 14.89
CA THR A 137 -2.40 -10.95 14.14
C THR A 137 -3.58 -11.82 13.70
N PRO A 138 -4.50 -12.30 14.57
CA PRO A 138 -5.66 -13.08 14.14
C PRO A 138 -6.63 -12.25 13.30
N ILE A 139 -6.72 -10.92 13.48
CA ILE A 139 -7.55 -10.07 12.62
C ILE A 139 -6.98 -10.04 11.20
N LEU A 140 -5.66 -9.91 11.04
CA LEU A 140 -4.97 -9.98 9.75
C LEU A 140 -5.14 -11.36 9.08
N LEU A 141 -5.00 -12.45 9.85
CA LEU A 141 -5.24 -13.80 9.32
C LEU A 141 -6.70 -13.99 8.90
N SER A 142 -7.64 -13.41 9.64
CA SER A 142 -9.07 -13.46 9.32
C SER A 142 -9.40 -12.66 8.06
N SER A 143 -8.78 -11.50 7.85
CA SER A 143 -8.95 -10.72 6.61
C SER A 143 -8.36 -11.47 5.40
N GLY A 144 -7.24 -12.17 5.58
CA GLY A 144 -6.66 -13.09 4.59
C GLY A 144 -7.60 -14.25 4.21
N ALA A 145 -8.28 -14.84 5.20
CA ALA A 145 -9.30 -15.85 4.97
C ALA A 145 -10.53 -15.27 4.25
N ALA A 146 -10.96 -14.05 4.61
CA ALA A 146 -12.09 -13.37 3.98
C ALA A 146 -11.82 -13.02 2.50
N VAL A 147 -10.62 -12.55 2.14
CA VAL A 147 -10.28 -12.29 0.73
C VAL A 147 -10.16 -13.60 -0.07
N THR A 148 -9.69 -14.69 0.53
CA THR A 148 -9.69 -16.01 -0.09
C THR A 148 -11.12 -16.50 -0.34
N TRP A 149 -12.03 -16.25 0.60
CA TRP A 149 -13.45 -16.52 0.42
C TRP A 149 -14.06 -15.68 -0.73
N ALA A 150 -13.70 -14.39 -0.82
CA ALA A 150 -14.10 -13.53 -1.93
C ALA A 150 -13.63 -14.10 -3.27
N HIS A 151 -12.37 -14.51 -3.37
CA HIS A 151 -11.81 -15.11 -4.57
C HIS A 151 -12.59 -16.36 -5.02
N HIS A 152 -12.85 -17.30 -4.11
CA HIS A 152 -13.64 -18.49 -4.43
C HIS A 152 -15.09 -18.18 -4.78
N ALA A 153 -15.69 -17.14 -4.18
CA ALA A 153 -17.03 -16.70 -4.53
C ALA A 153 -17.09 -16.13 -5.96
N ILE A 154 -16.08 -15.37 -6.39
CA ILE A 154 -15.94 -14.87 -7.76
C ILE A 154 -15.80 -16.03 -8.75
N LEU A 155 -14.91 -16.99 -8.49
CA LEU A 155 -14.74 -18.17 -9.34
C LEU A 155 -16.01 -19.02 -9.45
N ALA A 156 -16.83 -19.05 -8.39
CA ALA A 156 -18.11 -19.75 -8.36
C ALA A 156 -19.28 -18.94 -8.96
N GLY A 157 -19.03 -17.74 -9.50
CA GLY A 157 -20.07 -16.86 -10.05
C GLY A 157 -21.06 -16.31 -9.01
N LYS A 158 -20.70 -16.32 -7.71
CA LYS A 158 -21.56 -15.87 -6.61
C LYS A 158 -21.23 -14.44 -6.20
N GLU A 159 -21.61 -13.48 -7.04
CA GLU A 159 -21.29 -12.05 -6.91
C GLU A 159 -21.65 -11.46 -5.54
N LYS A 160 -22.87 -11.71 -5.05
CA LYS A 160 -23.31 -11.21 -3.73
C LYS A 160 -22.43 -11.69 -2.58
N ARG A 161 -21.97 -12.94 -2.62
CA ARG A 161 -21.07 -13.49 -1.59
C ARG A 161 -19.67 -12.91 -1.71
N ALA A 162 -19.21 -12.63 -2.94
CA ALA A 162 -17.92 -11.96 -3.15
C ALA A 162 -17.94 -10.56 -2.55
N VAL A 163 -19.01 -9.78 -2.76
CA VAL A 163 -19.17 -8.44 -2.17
C VAL A 163 -19.18 -8.52 -0.63
N TYR A 164 -19.97 -9.43 -0.03
CA TYR A 164 -19.97 -9.57 1.43
C TYR A 164 -18.61 -9.94 2.00
N ALA A 165 -17.87 -10.82 1.32
CA ALA A 165 -16.53 -11.22 1.73
C ALA A 165 -15.54 -10.05 1.62
N LEU A 166 -15.59 -9.25 0.55
CA LEU A 166 -14.75 -8.05 0.38
C LEU A 166 -15.05 -6.98 1.42
N VAL A 167 -16.32 -6.71 1.71
CA VAL A 167 -16.72 -5.77 2.77
C VAL A 167 -16.18 -6.23 4.13
N ALA A 168 -16.24 -7.52 4.42
CA ALA A 168 -15.66 -8.08 5.64
C ALA A 168 -14.13 -7.87 5.69
N THR A 169 -13.41 -8.12 4.59
CA THR A 169 -11.96 -7.88 4.50
C THR A 169 -11.60 -6.42 4.79
N VAL A 170 -12.26 -5.46 4.12
CA VAL A 170 -12.00 -4.02 4.30
C VAL A 170 -12.36 -3.58 5.72
N SER A 171 -13.47 -4.08 6.27
CA SER A 171 -13.87 -3.76 7.65
C SER A 171 -12.82 -4.24 8.66
N LEU A 172 -12.26 -5.44 8.48
CA LEU A 172 -11.20 -5.97 9.34
C LEU A 172 -9.89 -5.17 9.19
N ALA A 173 -9.55 -4.71 7.97
CA ALA A 173 -8.39 -3.85 7.74
C ALA A 173 -8.51 -2.51 8.49
N LEU A 174 -9.69 -1.86 8.44
CA LEU A 174 -9.96 -0.63 9.19
C LEU A 174 -9.82 -0.82 10.70
N VAL A 175 -10.22 -1.99 11.22
CA VAL A 175 -10.05 -2.33 12.64
C VAL A 175 -8.56 -2.44 13.00
N ILE A 176 -7.72 -3.06 12.16
CA ILE A 176 -6.26 -3.13 12.38
C ILE A 176 -5.66 -1.72 12.37
N THR A 177 -6.00 -0.89 11.37
CA THR A 177 -5.51 0.49 11.27
C THR A 177 -5.91 1.31 12.51
N GLY A 178 -7.14 1.14 13.00
CA GLY A 178 -7.61 1.79 14.23
C GLY A 178 -6.84 1.34 15.48
N PHE A 179 -6.61 0.03 15.65
CA PHE A 179 -5.81 -0.48 16.77
C PHE A 179 -4.35 -0.04 16.70
N GLN A 180 -3.75 0.00 15.50
CA GLN A 180 -2.39 0.50 15.33
C GLN A 180 -2.27 1.99 15.69
N GLY A 181 -3.28 2.79 15.35
CA GLY A 181 -3.36 4.19 15.77
C GLY A 181 -3.48 4.35 17.29
N MET A 182 -4.26 3.48 17.95
CA MET A 182 -4.36 3.44 19.41
C MET A 182 -3.02 3.09 20.06
N GLU A 183 -2.32 2.09 19.53
CA GLU A 183 -0.99 1.67 20.01
C GLU A 183 0.02 2.82 19.90
N TYR A 184 0.03 3.55 18.78
CA TYR A 184 0.92 4.72 18.62
C TYR A 184 0.59 5.87 19.58
N TYR A 185 -0.69 6.08 19.89
CA TYR A 185 -1.10 7.12 20.84
C TYR A 185 -0.76 6.76 22.29
N GLN A 186 -0.83 5.46 22.63
CA GLN A 186 -0.56 4.96 23.99
C GLN A 186 0.90 4.56 24.23
N ALA A 187 1.73 4.54 23.19
CA ALA A 187 3.14 4.16 23.29
C ALA A 187 3.88 5.05 24.30
N PRO A 188 4.62 4.47 25.27
CA PRO A 188 5.37 5.23 26.27
C PRO A 188 6.72 5.76 25.73
N PHE A 189 6.99 5.60 24.43
CA PHE A 189 8.18 6.08 23.73
C PHE A 189 7.78 6.66 22.36
N THR A 190 8.65 7.47 21.80
CA THR A 190 8.46 8.25 20.57
C THR A 190 9.50 7.90 19.51
N ILE A 191 9.34 8.39 18.28
CA ILE A 191 10.30 8.18 17.19
C ILE A 191 11.69 8.73 17.50
N SER A 192 11.77 9.76 18.35
CA SER A 192 13.02 10.38 18.81
C SER A 192 13.71 9.59 19.94
N ASP A 193 13.07 8.56 20.50
CA ASP A 193 13.62 7.83 21.64
C ASP A 193 14.54 6.68 21.19
N SER A 194 15.83 6.99 21.11
CA SER A 194 16.92 6.06 20.77
C SER A 194 16.73 5.34 19.42
N ILE A 195 17.67 4.43 19.11
CA ILE A 195 17.56 3.56 17.93
C ILE A 195 16.35 2.61 18.00
N TYR A 196 15.87 2.27 19.20
CA TYR A 196 14.69 1.43 19.39
C TYR A 196 13.43 2.11 18.85
N GLY A 197 13.12 3.34 19.33
CA GLY A 197 11.95 4.09 18.87
C GLY A 197 12.01 4.40 17.38
N SER A 198 13.17 4.85 16.89
CA SER A 198 13.34 5.13 15.45
C SER A 198 13.10 3.91 14.57
N THR A 199 13.71 2.75 14.88
CA THR A 199 13.53 1.53 14.07
C THR A 199 12.12 0.94 14.21
N PHE A 200 11.52 1.03 15.40
CA PHE A 200 10.16 0.58 15.65
C PHE A 200 9.14 1.37 14.81
N PHE A 201 9.10 2.71 14.94
CA PHE A 201 8.10 3.54 14.27
C PHE A 201 8.31 3.61 12.75
N LEU A 202 9.55 3.51 12.25
CA LEU A 202 9.79 3.45 10.79
C LEU A 202 9.30 2.12 10.20
N ALA A 203 9.60 0.98 10.82
CA ALA A 203 9.20 -0.32 10.31
C ALA A 203 7.68 -0.52 10.40
N THR A 204 7.09 -0.25 11.57
CA THR A 204 5.64 -0.38 11.80
C THR A 204 4.85 0.68 11.05
N GLY A 205 5.37 1.91 10.94
CA GLY A 205 4.75 3.00 10.20
C GLY A 205 4.69 2.72 8.70
N PHE A 206 5.77 2.20 8.11
CA PHE A 206 5.77 1.83 6.70
C PHE A 206 4.88 0.61 6.40
N HIS A 207 4.84 -0.36 7.30
CA HIS A 207 3.86 -1.45 7.22
C HIS A 207 2.42 -0.94 7.32
N GLY A 208 2.12 -0.02 8.26
CA GLY A 208 0.81 0.60 8.36
C GLY A 208 0.41 1.38 7.10
N PHE A 209 1.37 2.08 6.47
CA PHE A 209 1.15 2.72 5.18
C PHE A 209 0.78 1.73 4.07
N HIS A 210 1.40 0.54 4.05
CA HIS A 210 1.01 -0.54 3.13
C HIS A 210 -0.42 -1.00 3.35
N VAL A 211 -0.82 -1.22 4.60
CA VAL A 211 -2.20 -1.61 4.95
C VAL A 211 -3.20 -0.56 4.48
N ILE A 212 -2.88 0.73 4.62
CA ILE A 212 -3.73 1.85 4.15
C ILE A 212 -3.80 1.90 2.61
N ILE A 213 -2.73 1.58 1.89
CA ILE A 213 -2.81 1.50 0.42
C ILE A 213 -3.66 0.30 0.00
N ASP A 214 -3.47 -0.85 0.64
CA ASP A 214 -4.15 -2.10 0.30
C ASP A 214 -5.66 -2.08 0.64
N GLU A 215 -6.08 -1.28 1.63
CA GLU A 215 -7.51 -1.13 1.98
C GLU A 215 -8.31 -0.25 1.01
N VAL A 216 -7.66 0.68 0.31
CA VAL A 216 -8.36 1.63 -0.58
C VAL A 216 -8.95 0.88 -1.77
N PRO A 217 -10.28 0.87 -1.95
CA PRO A 217 -10.90 0.24 -3.11
C PRO A 217 -10.37 0.86 -4.41
N GLY A 218 -9.86 0.03 -5.32
CA GLY A 218 -9.27 0.46 -6.59
C GLY A 218 -7.76 0.78 -6.54
N SER A 219 -7.08 0.60 -5.40
CA SER A 219 -5.62 0.76 -5.30
C SER A 219 -4.84 -0.28 -6.09
N ASN A 220 -5.46 -1.42 -6.40
CA ASN A 220 -4.86 -2.49 -7.18
C ASN A 220 -5.68 -2.80 -8.45
N PRO A 221 -5.28 -2.26 -9.61
CA PRO A 221 -6.01 -2.46 -10.87
C PRO A 221 -6.05 -3.94 -11.29
N CYS A 222 -5.17 -4.80 -10.76
CA CYS A 222 -5.22 -6.24 -11.04
C CYS A 222 -6.46 -6.90 -10.41
N HIS A 223 -6.80 -6.51 -9.18
CA HIS A 223 -7.99 -7.00 -8.48
C HIS A 223 -9.28 -6.51 -9.15
N GLU A 224 -9.28 -5.26 -9.59
CA GLU A 224 -10.41 -4.63 -10.26
C GLU A 224 -10.62 -5.16 -11.68
N VAL A 225 -9.55 -5.36 -12.46
CA VAL A 225 -9.64 -6.01 -13.77
C VAL A 225 -10.09 -7.46 -13.65
N GLN A 226 -9.75 -8.16 -12.57
CA GLN A 226 -10.32 -9.48 -12.29
C GLN A 226 -11.81 -9.38 -11.94
N LEU A 227 -12.22 -8.49 -11.03
CA LEU A 227 -13.62 -8.26 -10.67
C LEU A 227 -14.48 -7.82 -11.87
N CYS A 228 -13.96 -6.96 -12.74
CA CYS A 228 -14.65 -6.49 -13.94
C CYS A 228 -14.73 -7.58 -15.03
N ASN A 229 -13.73 -8.45 -15.17
CA ASN A 229 -13.81 -9.63 -16.06
C ASN A 229 -14.92 -10.61 -15.64
N PHE A 230 -15.36 -10.56 -14.38
CA PHE A 230 -16.48 -11.35 -13.85
C PHE A 230 -17.80 -10.57 -13.76
N GLY A 231 -17.90 -9.36 -14.34
CA GLY A 231 -19.15 -8.59 -14.41
C GLY A 231 -19.52 -7.81 -13.13
N ILE A 232 -18.65 -7.78 -12.11
CA ILE A 232 -18.96 -7.22 -10.79
C ILE A 232 -18.84 -5.67 -10.75
N CYS A 233 -18.21 -5.06 -11.76
CA CYS A 233 -17.99 -3.61 -11.82
C CYS A 233 -19.23 -2.76 -12.15
N GLN A 234 -20.43 -3.34 -12.26
CA GLN A 234 -21.67 -2.57 -12.44
C GLN A 234 -22.35 -2.17 -11.12
N LEU A 235 -21.72 -2.43 -9.97
CA LEU A 235 -22.29 -2.18 -8.64
C LEU A 235 -21.52 -1.17 -7.77
N SER A 236 -20.51 -0.49 -8.33
CA SER A 236 -19.77 0.61 -7.70
C SER A 236 -19.97 1.92 -8.45
#